data_AF-A0A7K3HEH1-F1
#
_entry.id   AF-A0A7K3HEH1-F1
#
_cell.length_a   1.000
_cell.length_b   1.000
_cell.length_c   1.000
_cell.angle_alpha   90.00
_cell.angle_beta   90.00
_cell.angle_gamma   90.00
#
_symmetry.space_group_name_H-M   'P 1'
#
loop_
_entity.id
_entity.type
_entity.pdbx_description
1 polymer ?
#
loop_
_entity_poly.entity_id
_entity_poly.type
_entity_poly.pdbx_seq_one_letter_code
_entity_poly.pdbx_strand_id
1 'polypeptide(L)'
;DNDGGSGGGAGHPDRLTADVWTESVVPRGAGTVWTYADGPAAGRPAVTRHRLGRGTAWYVSTRLGADGLGVLLREVCADAGIPARDELPRDVEVVRRAGGTGEYLFVINHTGAEAKVPLPGRATGTELLSGEPVSGRLAVAGGGVAVVRLQE
;
A
#
# COMPACT_ATOMS: atom_id res chain seq x y z
N ASP A 1 28.84 -21.21 -2.65
CA ASP A 1 27.50 -21.58 -3.16
C ASP A 1 26.42 -20.86 -2.41
N ASN A 2 25.55 -20.27 -3.21
CA ASN A 2 24.50 -19.32 -2.88
C ASN A 2 23.19 -20.04 -2.49
N ASP A 3 22.22 -19.21 -2.09
CA ASP A 3 20.78 -19.41 -1.94
C ASP A 3 20.31 -19.68 -0.50
N GLY A 4 19.33 -18.93 0.03
CA GLY A 4 18.38 -18.04 -0.60
C GLY A 4 17.06 -18.20 0.14
N GLY A 5 16.57 -17.14 0.78
CA GLY A 5 15.36 -17.24 1.59
C GLY A 5 15.06 -16.02 2.44
N SER A 6 15.01 -14.83 1.84
CA SER A 6 14.52 -13.63 2.52
C SER A 6 13.00 -13.53 2.38
N GLY A 7 12.28 -14.39 3.11
CA GLY A 7 10.86 -14.22 3.39
C GLY A 7 10.67 -13.08 4.39
N GLY A 8 10.63 -11.84 3.89
CA GLY A 8 10.47 -10.63 4.70
C GLY A 8 9.02 -10.39 5.13
N GLY A 9 8.44 -11.30 5.89
CA GLY A 9 7.25 -10.98 6.69
C GLY A 9 7.68 -10.08 7.84
N ALA A 10 7.78 -8.77 7.60
CA ALA A 10 8.08 -7.82 8.65
C ALA A 10 6.97 -7.90 9.70
N GLY A 11 7.30 -8.40 10.89
CA GLY A 11 6.39 -8.45 12.03
C GLY A 11 5.80 -7.08 12.32
N HIS A 12 4.59 -7.06 12.88
CA HIS A 12 3.99 -5.83 13.35
C HIS A 12 4.91 -5.21 14.43
N PRO A 13 5.42 -3.98 14.24
CA PRO A 13 6.39 -3.40 15.16
C PRO A 13 5.74 -3.06 16.50
N ASP A 14 6.51 -3.06 17.60
CA ASP A 14 5.99 -2.68 18.92
C ASP A 14 5.92 -1.15 19.12
N ARG A 15 6.62 -0.37 18.27
CA ARG A 15 6.69 1.09 18.35
C ARG A 15 6.77 1.72 16.97
N LEU A 16 6.14 2.89 16.85
CA LEU A 16 6.22 3.78 15.68
C LEU A 16 6.86 5.11 16.09
N THR A 17 7.49 5.78 15.13
CA THR A 17 8.02 7.14 15.32
C THR A 17 7.02 8.19 14.85
N ALA A 18 6.95 9.29 15.58
CA ALA A 18 6.07 10.41 15.27
C ALA A 18 6.73 11.75 15.60
N ASP A 19 6.36 12.82 14.90
CA ASP A 19 6.97 14.13 15.03
C ASP A 19 6.04 15.29 14.59
N VAL A 20 6.59 16.51 14.58
CA VAL A 20 5.99 17.80 14.19
C VAL A 20 4.84 18.29 15.07
N TRP A 21 3.85 17.45 15.38
CA TRP A 21 2.76 17.81 16.29
C TRP A 21 2.25 16.60 17.07
N THR A 22 1.63 16.89 18.21
CA THR A 22 0.84 15.91 18.98
C THR A 22 -0.46 16.57 19.40
N GLU A 23 -1.55 15.82 19.41
CA GLU A 23 -2.84 16.30 19.89
C GLU A 23 -3.30 15.48 21.09
N SER A 24 -3.90 16.17 22.05
CA SER A 24 -4.55 15.54 23.20
C SER A 24 -5.95 15.06 22.79
N VAL A 25 -6.09 13.77 22.50
CA VAL A 25 -7.37 13.16 22.12
C VAL A 25 -8.08 12.57 23.35
N VAL A 26 -9.41 12.72 23.39
CA VAL A 26 -10.30 12.02 24.35
C VAL A 26 -11.34 11.24 23.53
N PRO A 27 -11.17 9.91 23.37
CA PRO A 27 -12.10 9.09 22.61
C PRO A 27 -13.51 9.13 23.19
N ARG A 28 -14.51 9.22 22.31
CA ARG A 28 -15.95 9.06 22.64
C ARG A 28 -16.52 7.97 21.75
N GLY A 29 -16.45 6.72 22.22
CA GLY A 29 -16.87 5.52 21.47
C GLY A 29 -15.78 4.90 20.59
N ALA A 30 -14.75 5.66 20.22
CA ALA A 30 -13.56 5.14 19.55
C ALA A 30 -12.68 4.31 20.50
N GLY A 31 -12.13 3.21 20.00
CA GLY A 31 -11.07 2.45 20.67
C GLY A 31 -9.69 3.03 20.36
N THR A 32 -8.78 2.95 21.32
CA THR A 32 -7.36 3.28 21.12
C THR A 32 -6.65 2.12 20.45
N VAL A 33 -5.92 2.39 19.37
CA VAL A 33 -5.08 1.41 18.65
C VAL A 33 -3.62 1.61 19.02
N TRP A 34 -3.15 2.85 18.99
CA TRP A 34 -1.79 3.23 19.40
C TRP A 34 -1.85 4.31 20.48
N THR A 35 -0.89 4.28 21.40
CA THR A 35 -0.74 5.23 22.51
C THR A 35 0.61 5.93 22.40
N TYR A 36 0.68 7.21 22.72
CA TYR A 36 1.95 7.92 22.79
C TYR A 36 2.87 7.30 23.85
N ALA A 37 4.07 6.93 23.45
CA ALA A 37 5.08 6.40 24.37
C ALA A 37 5.71 7.50 25.25
N ASP A 38 5.80 8.72 24.73
CA ASP A 38 6.47 9.86 25.36
C ASP A 38 5.85 11.20 24.91
N GLY A 39 6.48 12.31 25.31
CA GLY A 39 6.09 13.66 24.94
C GLY A 39 4.87 14.21 25.70
N PRO A 40 4.32 15.36 25.26
CA PRO A 40 3.24 16.08 25.95
C PRO A 40 1.93 15.28 26.10
N ALA A 41 1.73 14.26 25.27
CA ALA A 41 0.56 13.39 25.28
C ALA A 41 0.87 11.96 25.75
N ALA A 42 2.01 11.72 26.42
CA ALA A 42 2.43 10.41 26.89
C ALA A 42 1.30 9.65 27.62
N GLY A 43 1.13 8.38 27.26
CA GLY A 43 0.06 7.53 27.82
C GLY A 43 -1.34 7.81 27.27
N ARG A 44 -1.50 8.78 26.36
CA ARG A 44 -2.79 9.13 25.74
C ARG A 44 -2.92 8.54 24.33
N PRO A 45 -4.14 8.42 23.80
CA PRO A 45 -4.36 7.85 22.47
C PRO A 45 -3.66 8.65 21.37
N ALA A 46 -2.88 7.95 20.54
CA ALA A 46 -2.19 8.47 19.36
C ALA A 46 -2.89 8.10 18.05
N VAL A 47 -3.46 6.89 18.00
CA VAL A 47 -4.31 6.42 16.90
C VAL A 47 -5.57 5.83 17.48
N THR A 48 -6.72 6.21 16.94
CA THR A 48 -8.01 5.68 17.36
C THR A 48 -8.80 5.12 16.19
N ARG A 49 -9.67 4.16 16.48
CA ARG A 49 -10.55 3.50 15.52
C ARG A 49 -11.98 3.50 16.04
N HIS A 50 -12.93 3.90 15.21
CA HIS A 50 -14.34 3.93 15.57
C HIS A 50 -15.20 3.31 14.47
N ARG A 51 -15.89 2.22 14.81
CA ARG A 51 -16.92 1.65 13.94
C ARG A 51 -18.24 2.37 14.17
N LEU A 52 -18.82 2.92 13.11
CA LEU A 52 -20.11 3.61 13.16
C LEU A 52 -20.97 3.18 11.97
N GLY A 53 -22.12 2.57 12.28
CA GLY A 53 -22.98 1.97 11.26
C GLY A 53 -22.22 0.89 10.47
N ARG A 54 -22.10 1.11 9.15
CA ARG A 54 -21.41 0.19 8.22
C ARG A 54 -19.96 0.55 7.93
N GLY A 55 -19.46 1.66 8.47
CA GLY A 55 -18.11 2.16 8.21
C GLY A 55 -17.21 2.15 9.43
N THR A 56 -15.92 2.39 9.18
CA THR A 56 -14.91 2.60 10.22
C THR A 56 -14.19 3.91 9.94
N ALA A 57 -14.03 4.75 10.97
CA ALA A 57 -13.17 5.93 10.94
C ALA A 57 -11.89 5.65 11.74
N TRP A 58 -10.75 6.08 11.19
CA TRP A 58 -9.45 6.06 11.84
C TRP A 58 -8.97 7.49 12.04
N TYR A 59 -8.41 7.80 13.20
CA TYR A 59 -7.85 9.11 13.53
C TYR A 59 -6.40 8.96 13.95
N VAL A 60 -5.51 9.79 13.38
CA VAL A 60 -4.09 9.83 13.70
C VAL A 60 -3.81 11.23 14.25
N SER A 61 -3.45 11.33 15.53
CA SER A 61 -3.33 12.61 16.23
C SER A 61 -1.93 13.23 16.16
N THR A 62 -1.11 12.77 15.22
CA THR A 62 0.30 13.17 15.04
C THR A 62 0.75 12.89 13.61
N ARG A 63 1.94 13.35 13.23
CA ARG A 63 2.59 12.88 12.00
C ARG A 63 3.38 11.62 12.29
N LEU A 64 2.97 10.49 11.73
CA LEU A 64 3.81 9.29 11.73
C LEU A 64 4.95 9.44 10.72
N GLY A 65 6.09 8.83 11.04
CA GLY A 65 7.15 8.58 10.05
C GLY A 65 6.64 7.68 8.91
N ALA A 66 7.28 7.73 7.74
CA ALA A 66 6.81 7.04 6.54
C ALA A 66 6.62 5.52 6.75
N ASP A 67 7.55 4.86 7.43
CA ASP A 67 7.46 3.42 7.72
C ASP A 67 6.29 3.11 8.66
N GLY A 68 6.10 3.92 9.71
CA GLY A 68 5.00 3.77 10.65
C GLY A 68 3.64 4.07 10.03
N LEU A 69 3.57 5.06 9.13
CA LEU A 69 2.38 5.31 8.34
C LEU A 69 2.07 4.12 7.41
N GLY A 70 3.09 3.50 6.82
CA GLY A 70 2.92 2.28 6.01
C GLY A 70 2.38 1.10 6.81
N VAL A 71 2.83 0.91 8.05
CA VAL A 71 2.28 -0.10 8.99
C VAL A 71 0.80 0.18 9.25
N LEU A 72 0.47 1.41 9.64
CA LEU A 72 -0.91 1.78 9.94
C LEU A 72 -1.83 1.64 8.71
N LEU A 73 -1.38 2.06 7.52
CA LEU A 73 -2.17 1.93 6.30
C LEU A 73 -2.42 0.47 5.93
N ARG A 74 -1.49 -0.46 6.21
CA ARG A 74 -1.75 -1.91 6.04
C ARG A 74 -2.89 -2.38 6.96
N GLU A 75 -2.93 -1.94 8.21
CA GLU A 75 -4.03 -2.27 9.13
C GLU A 75 -5.36 -1.67 8.67
N VAL A 76 -5.36 -0.41 8.24
CA VAL A 76 -6.55 0.27 7.73
C VAL A 76 -7.09 -0.43 6.48
N CYS A 77 -6.22 -0.78 5.53
CA CYS A 77 -6.59 -1.53 4.33
C CYS A 77 -7.14 -2.92 4.67
N ALA A 78 -6.48 -3.66 5.57
CA ALA A 78 -6.95 -4.96 6.01
C ALA A 78 -8.33 -4.87 6.69
N ASP A 79 -8.55 -3.87 7.55
CA ASP A 79 -9.85 -3.61 8.19
C ASP A 79 -10.95 -3.27 7.17
N ALA A 80 -10.59 -2.63 6.06
CA ALA A 80 -11.48 -2.33 4.94
C ALA A 80 -11.67 -3.51 3.95
N GLY A 81 -10.96 -4.63 4.15
CA GLY A 81 -10.98 -5.77 3.22
C GLY A 81 -10.24 -5.51 1.90
N ILE A 82 -9.33 -4.53 1.88
CA ILE A 82 -8.49 -4.21 0.73
C ILE A 82 -7.23 -5.09 0.79
N PRO A 83 -6.98 -5.97 -0.20
CA PRO A 83 -5.83 -6.86 -0.18
C PRO A 83 -4.52 -6.10 -0.36
N ALA A 84 -3.48 -6.55 0.34
CA ALA A 84 -2.12 -6.07 0.14
C ALA A 84 -1.59 -6.48 -1.24
N ARG A 85 -0.67 -5.68 -1.80
CA ARG A 85 0.01 -5.96 -3.07
C ARG A 85 1.51 -6.14 -2.83
N ASP A 86 1.85 -7.17 -2.07
CA ASP A 86 3.21 -7.38 -1.57
C ASP A 86 4.13 -8.08 -2.57
N GLU A 87 3.63 -8.44 -3.75
CA GLU A 87 4.41 -9.17 -4.76
C GLU A 87 5.32 -8.28 -5.62
N LEU A 88 5.15 -6.97 -5.53
CA LEU A 88 5.94 -6.00 -6.30
C LEU A 88 6.95 -5.27 -5.42
N PRO A 89 8.12 -4.92 -5.97
CA PRO A 89 9.03 -4.00 -5.30
C PRO A 89 8.32 -2.68 -4.97
N ARG A 90 8.70 -2.08 -3.83
CA ARG A 90 8.11 -0.82 -3.31
C ARG A 90 7.99 0.29 -4.36
N ASP A 91 9.01 0.43 -5.21
CA ASP A 91 9.12 1.52 -6.18
C ASP A 91 8.63 1.11 -7.58
N VAL A 92 7.81 0.07 -7.69
CA VAL A 92 7.04 -0.26 -8.90
C VAL A 92 5.60 0.20 -8.71
N GLU A 93 5.23 1.24 -9.43
CA GLU A 93 3.90 1.83 -9.38
C GLU A 93 2.98 1.14 -10.39
N VAL A 94 1.79 0.74 -9.93
CA VAL A 94 0.77 0.10 -10.78
C VAL A 94 -0.59 0.74 -10.56
N VAL A 95 -1.12 1.36 -11.60
CA VAL A 95 -2.42 2.05 -11.57
C VAL A 95 -3.36 1.45 -12.59
N ARG A 96 -4.56 1.03 -12.16
CA ARG A 96 -5.64 0.61 -13.06
C ARG A 96 -6.61 1.76 -13.27
N ARG A 97 -6.86 2.12 -14.53
CA ARG A 97 -7.89 3.09 -14.93
C ARG A 97 -8.95 2.36 -15.76
N ALA A 98 -10.20 2.46 -15.35
CA ALA A 98 -11.34 1.88 -16.05
C ALA A 98 -12.32 2.99 -16.47
N GLY A 99 -12.89 2.88 -17.66
CA GLY A 99 -13.87 3.83 -18.20
C GLY A 99 -14.53 3.32 -19.48
N GLY A 100 -15.33 4.18 -20.12
CA GLY A 100 -16.12 3.80 -21.31
C GLY A 100 -15.30 3.32 -22.52
N THR A 101 -13.99 3.59 -22.56
CA THR A 101 -13.09 3.17 -23.65
C THR A 101 -12.36 1.85 -23.35
N GLY A 102 -12.56 1.30 -22.14
CA GLY A 102 -11.95 0.07 -21.67
C GLY A 102 -11.13 0.27 -20.40
N GLU A 103 -10.29 -0.72 -20.11
CA GLU A 103 -9.44 -0.74 -18.93
C GLU A 103 -7.96 -0.74 -19.28
N TYR A 104 -7.19 -0.04 -18.47
CA TYR A 104 -5.78 0.21 -18.71
C TYR A 104 -4.99 0.01 -17.43
N LEU A 105 -3.90 -0.75 -17.54
CA LEU A 105 -2.90 -0.92 -16.49
C LEU A 105 -1.67 -0.09 -16.85
N PHE A 106 -1.41 0.94 -16.04
CA PHE A 106 -0.20 1.75 -16.13
C PHE A 106 0.82 1.18 -15.17
N VAL A 107 2.03 0.93 -15.67
CA VAL A 107 3.16 0.46 -14.87
C VAL A 107 4.32 1.40 -15.05
N ILE A 108 4.84 1.92 -13.93
CA ILE A 108 6.05 2.75 -13.90
C ILE A 108 7.04 2.08 -12.95
N ASN A 109 8.17 1.64 -13.51
CA ASN A 109 9.22 1.00 -12.74
C ASN A 109 10.29 2.04 -12.37
N HIS A 110 10.20 2.60 -11.16
CA HIS A 110 11.16 3.58 -10.66
C HIS A 110 12.47 2.92 -10.16
N THR A 111 12.56 1.58 -10.18
CA THR A 111 13.76 0.85 -9.77
C THR A 111 14.80 0.77 -10.90
N GLY A 112 16.02 0.34 -10.58
CA GLY A 112 17.06 0.04 -11.57
C GLY A 112 17.03 -1.39 -12.14
N ALA A 113 16.11 -2.23 -11.70
CA ALA A 113 16.03 -3.64 -12.11
C ALA A 113 14.73 -3.94 -12.87
N GLU A 114 14.69 -5.00 -13.67
CA GLU A 114 13.44 -5.44 -14.28
C GLU A 114 12.42 -5.87 -13.21
N ALA A 115 11.17 -5.44 -13.38
CA ALA A 115 10.03 -5.87 -12.58
C ALA A 115 9.08 -6.72 -13.42
N LYS A 116 8.55 -7.80 -12.84
CA LYS A 116 7.56 -8.68 -13.48
C LYS A 116 6.18 -8.46 -12.88
N VAL A 117 5.42 -7.54 -13.46
CA VAL A 117 4.11 -7.10 -12.96
C VAL A 117 3.01 -8.05 -13.43
N PRO A 118 2.25 -8.68 -12.53
CA PRO A 118 1.15 -9.54 -12.94
C PRO A 118 -0.05 -8.73 -13.40
N LEU A 119 -0.73 -9.28 -14.40
CA LEU A 119 -2.02 -8.77 -14.85
C LEU A 119 -3.09 -9.18 -13.83
N PRO A 120 -4.16 -8.37 -13.67
CA PRO A 120 -5.21 -8.68 -12.72
C PRO A 120 -5.93 -9.99 -13.09
N GLY A 121 -6.00 -10.93 -12.16
CA GLY A 121 -6.72 -12.20 -12.35
C GLY A 121 -6.13 -13.05 -13.48
N ARG A 122 -6.96 -13.33 -14.50
CA ARG A 122 -6.57 -14.07 -15.72
C ARG A 122 -6.53 -13.18 -16.96
N ALA A 123 -6.52 -11.86 -16.77
CA ALA A 123 -6.61 -10.92 -17.87
C ALA A 123 -5.45 -11.09 -18.86
N THR A 124 -5.76 -10.80 -20.12
CA THR A 124 -4.79 -10.61 -21.18
C THR A 124 -4.84 -9.15 -21.64
N GLY A 125 -3.99 -8.76 -22.57
CA GLY A 125 -4.08 -7.43 -23.13
C GLY A 125 -3.03 -7.15 -24.19
N THR A 126 -2.98 -5.90 -24.60
CA THR A 126 -1.97 -5.39 -25.54
C THR A 126 -1.19 -4.29 -24.85
N GLU A 127 0.13 -4.41 -24.84
CA GLU A 127 1.03 -3.33 -24.42
C GLU A 127 1.05 -2.27 -25.54
N LEU A 128 0.69 -1.04 -25.21
CA LEU A 128 0.35 -0.01 -26.20
C LEU A 128 1.55 0.70 -26.80
N LEU A 129 2.74 0.62 -26.20
CA LEU A 129 3.95 1.26 -26.72
C LEU A 129 4.67 0.37 -27.76
N SER A 130 4.60 -0.95 -27.58
CA SER A 130 5.20 -1.96 -28.43
C SER A 130 4.20 -2.62 -29.38
N GLY A 131 2.91 -2.64 -29.02
CA GLY A 131 1.87 -3.37 -29.73
C GLY A 131 1.82 -4.87 -29.40
N GLU A 132 2.68 -5.36 -28.50
CA GLU A 132 2.80 -6.78 -28.20
C GLU A 132 1.66 -7.29 -27.31
N PRO A 133 1.15 -8.51 -27.53
CA PRO A 133 0.21 -9.14 -26.62
C PRO A 133 0.89 -9.50 -25.29
N VAL A 134 0.14 -9.38 -24.20
CA VAL A 134 0.61 -9.68 -22.85
C VAL A 134 -0.36 -10.63 -22.16
N SER A 135 0.18 -11.66 -21.51
CA SER A 135 -0.57 -12.60 -20.68
C SER A 135 0.20 -12.95 -19.42
N GLY A 136 -0.49 -13.02 -18.28
CA GLY A 136 0.10 -13.44 -17.00
C GLY A 136 0.95 -12.34 -16.36
N ARG A 137 2.17 -12.10 -16.84
CA ARG A 137 3.09 -11.09 -16.28
C ARG A 137 3.72 -10.24 -17.38
N LEU A 138 3.75 -8.94 -17.13
CA LEU A 138 4.42 -7.91 -17.93
C LEU A 138 5.82 -7.66 -17.36
N ALA A 139 6.85 -7.84 -18.19
CA ALA A 139 8.20 -7.41 -17.84
C ALA A 139 8.35 -5.91 -18.13
N VAL A 140 8.84 -5.14 -17.16
CA VAL A 140 9.13 -3.72 -17.30
C VAL A 140 10.55 -3.48 -16.83
N ALA A 141 11.43 -3.04 -17.74
CA ALA A 141 12.82 -2.73 -17.44
C ALA A 141 12.93 -1.65 -16.34
N GLY A 142 14.08 -1.56 -15.68
CA GLY A 142 14.38 -0.49 -14.72
C GLY A 142 14.27 0.89 -15.39
N GLY A 143 13.63 1.85 -14.72
CA GLY A 143 13.30 3.16 -15.29
C GLY A 143 12.24 3.13 -16.40
N GLY A 144 11.66 1.95 -16.70
CA GLY A 144 10.72 1.75 -17.79
C GLY A 144 9.28 2.11 -17.44
N VAL A 145 8.49 2.33 -18.48
CA VAL A 145 7.04 2.55 -18.41
C VAL A 145 6.36 1.61 -19.40
N ALA A 146 5.20 1.09 -19.03
CA ALA A 146 4.36 0.30 -19.92
C ALA A 146 2.88 0.62 -19.69
N VAL A 147 2.08 0.50 -20.74
CA VAL A 147 0.62 0.69 -20.65
C VAL A 147 -0.07 -0.49 -21.32
N VAL A 148 -0.82 -1.29 -20.56
CA VAL A 148 -1.56 -2.43 -21.10
C VAL A 148 -3.03 -2.08 -21.19
N ARG A 149 -3.61 -2.18 -22.39
CA ARG A 149 -5.07 -2.23 -22.53
C ARG A 149 -5.53 -3.64 -22.22
N LEU A 150 -6.29 -3.80 -21.13
CA LEU A 150 -6.76 -5.10 -20.67
C LEU A 150 -7.92 -5.61 -21.54
N GLN A 151 -7.95 -6.92 -21.71
CA GLN A 151 -8.99 -7.69 -22.37
C GLN A 151 -9.42 -8.77 -21.38
N GLU A 152 -10.72 -8.83 -21.09
CA GLU A 152 -11.31 -9.93 -20.31
C GLU A 152 -11.43 -11.21 -21.15
#